data_AF-A0A7W0PP38-F1
#
_entry.id   AF-A0A7W0PP38-F1
#
_cell.length_a   1.000
_cell.length_b   1.000
_cell.length_c   1.000
_cell.angle_alpha   90.00
_cell.angle_beta   90.00
_cell.angle_gamma   90.00
#
_symmetry.space_group_name_H-M   'P 1'
#
loop_
_entity.id
_entity.type
_entity.pdbx_description
1 polymer ?
#
loop_
_entity_poly.entity_id
_entity_poly.type
_entity_poly.pdbx_seq_one_letter_code
_entity_poly.pdbx_strand_id
1 'polypeptide(L)'
;MAATRVLVTVSDPATAPSTPYAPRVAFYTLLGAFVGLLIALGAVALLEYMDNSVKADSDYLDLTSAPLLTTIGAIPNLRPGGNQVYVVSEPRSPSAEAIRMLRANLEFASAGKQIDTLAITSSSPGEGKSTVSANLAVVMAQAGLRTILVDADLRKPTQHKIFSIPNDRGLTRLLTHPDERWQGSA
;
A
#
# COMPACT_ATOMS: atom_id res chain seq x y z
N MET A 1 60.01 -60.26 -51.47
CA MET A 1 59.24 -59.25 -50.72
C MET A 1 59.11 -58.01 -51.60
N ALA A 2 57.96 -57.80 -52.23
CA ALA A 2 57.69 -56.59 -53.02
C ALA A 2 56.71 -55.73 -52.22
N ALA A 3 57.11 -54.49 -51.91
CA ALA A 3 56.27 -53.55 -51.21
C ALA A 3 55.22 -52.99 -52.17
N THR A 4 53.96 -53.35 -51.97
CA THR A 4 52.82 -52.77 -52.69
C THR A 4 52.70 -51.29 -52.33
N ARG A 5 52.98 -50.40 -53.29
CA ARG A 5 52.71 -48.96 -53.13
C ARG A 5 51.21 -48.72 -53.22
N VAL A 6 50.61 -48.35 -52.09
CA VAL A 6 49.25 -47.82 -52.04
C VAL A 6 49.29 -46.38 -52.52
N LEU A 7 48.70 -46.10 -53.68
CA LEU A 7 48.48 -44.75 -54.20
C LEU A 7 47.23 -44.18 -53.52
N VAL A 8 47.43 -43.22 -52.63
CA VAL A 8 46.34 -42.42 -52.05
C VAL A 8 46.10 -41.26 -53.01
N THR A 9 44.97 -41.30 -53.71
CA THR A 9 44.53 -40.21 -54.59
C THR A 9 43.34 -39.54 -53.92
N VAL A 10 43.45 -38.22 -53.70
CA VAL A 10 42.35 -37.41 -53.17
C VAL A 10 41.27 -37.36 -54.24
N SER A 11 40.10 -37.93 -53.96
CA SER A 11 39.00 -38.04 -54.92
C SER A 11 38.22 -36.74 -55.08
N ASP A 12 38.23 -35.86 -54.07
CA ASP A 12 37.52 -34.56 -54.12
C ASP A 12 38.10 -33.57 -53.07
N PRO A 13 38.60 -32.39 -53.47
CA PRO A 13 39.06 -31.37 -52.53
C PRO A 13 37.86 -30.71 -51.81
N ALA A 14 37.97 -30.50 -50.50
CA ALA A 14 36.92 -29.84 -49.73
C ALA A 14 36.65 -28.42 -50.27
N THR A 15 35.42 -28.16 -50.70
CA THR A 15 34.97 -26.83 -51.10
C THR A 15 34.55 -26.04 -49.86
N ALA A 16 35.13 -24.85 -49.68
CA ALA A 16 34.76 -23.98 -48.58
C ALA A 16 33.31 -23.51 -48.78
N PRO A 17 32.46 -23.55 -47.73
CA PRO A 17 31.08 -23.12 -47.85
C PRO A 17 31.02 -21.63 -48.20
N SER A 18 30.17 -21.26 -49.15
CA SER A 18 30.01 -19.86 -49.61
C SER A 18 29.31 -18.97 -48.59
N THR A 19 28.69 -19.55 -47.55
CA THR A 19 28.10 -18.84 -46.43
C THR A 19 28.50 -19.47 -45.10
N PRO A 20 28.57 -18.67 -44.02
CA PRO A 20 28.87 -19.19 -42.69
C PRO A 20 27.85 -20.23 -42.25
N TYR A 21 28.31 -21.47 -42.02
CA TYR A 21 27.47 -22.56 -41.54
C TYR A 21 27.09 -22.39 -40.06
N ALA A 22 27.93 -21.72 -39.27
CA ALA A 22 27.74 -21.48 -37.84
C ALA A 22 28.34 -20.13 -37.39
N PRO A 23 27.83 -19.48 -36.33
CA PRO A 23 26.56 -19.68 -35.64
C PRO A 23 25.44 -18.79 -36.24
N ARG A 24 24.19 -19.29 -36.23
CA ARG A 24 23.00 -18.52 -36.61
C ARG A 24 22.58 -17.57 -35.47
N VAL A 25 23.44 -16.61 -35.16
CA VAL A 25 23.28 -15.70 -34.00
C VAL A 25 21.92 -15.00 -33.99
N ALA A 26 21.44 -14.50 -35.13
CA ALA A 26 20.14 -13.83 -35.22
C ALA A 26 18.98 -14.74 -34.81
N PHE A 27 19.01 -16.02 -35.19
CA PHE A 27 17.98 -16.99 -34.84
C PHE A 27 17.98 -17.27 -33.32
N TYR A 28 19.14 -17.52 -32.73
CA TYR A 28 19.24 -17.78 -31.28
C TYR A 28 18.92 -16.54 -30.44
N THR A 29 19.29 -15.34 -30.90
CA THR A 29 18.93 -14.09 -30.25
C THR A 29 17.42 -13.84 -30.30
N LEU A 30 16.77 -14.04 -31.46
CA LEU A 30 15.32 -13.92 -31.57
C LEU A 30 14.59 -14.96 -30.72
N LEU A 31 15.05 -16.20 -30.73
CA LEU A 31 14.49 -17.27 -29.91
C LEU A 31 14.64 -16.95 -28.42
N GLY A 32 15.82 -16.50 -27.99
CA GLY A 32 16.08 -16.09 -26.61
C GLY A 32 15.22 -14.90 -26.17
N ALA A 33 15.05 -13.89 -27.03
CA ALA A 33 14.19 -12.75 -26.76
C ALA A 33 12.71 -13.18 -26.60
N PHE A 34 12.25 -14.08 -27.45
CA PHE A 34 10.88 -14.61 -27.39
C PHE A 34 10.63 -15.41 -26.11
N VAL A 35 11.55 -16.33 -25.76
CA VAL A 35 11.46 -17.11 -24.51
C VAL A 35 11.56 -16.20 -23.29
N GLY A 36 12.47 -15.22 -23.31
CA GLY A 36 12.62 -14.23 -22.25
C GLY A 36 11.36 -13.41 -22.03
N LEU A 37 10.68 -12.99 -23.10
CA LEU A 37 9.40 -12.28 -23.01
C LEU A 37 8.32 -13.14 -22.36
N LEU A 38 8.22 -14.42 -22.75
CA LEU A 38 7.25 -15.35 -22.16
C LEU A 38 7.51 -15.58 -20.66
N ILE A 39 8.78 -15.73 -20.27
CA ILE A 39 9.16 -15.87 -18.86
C ILE A 39 8.84 -14.58 -18.09
N ALA A 40 9.14 -13.41 -18.65
CA ALA A 40 8.85 -12.13 -18.02
C ALA A 40 7.35 -11.92 -17.81
N LEU A 41 6.53 -12.20 -18.83
CA LEU A 41 5.07 -12.15 -18.73
C LEU A 41 4.55 -13.16 -17.69
N GLY A 42 5.06 -14.38 -17.70
CA GLY A 42 4.71 -15.40 -16.72
C GLY A 42 5.09 -15.01 -15.29
N ALA A 43 6.26 -14.42 -15.10
CA ALA A 43 6.72 -13.93 -13.81
C ALA A 43 5.88 -12.75 -13.32
N VAL A 44 5.54 -11.79 -14.18
CA VAL A 44 4.63 -10.68 -13.84
C VAL A 44 3.26 -11.22 -13.43
N ALA A 45 2.68 -12.14 -14.21
CA ALA A 45 1.40 -12.76 -13.89
C ALA A 45 1.44 -13.59 -12.60
N LEU A 46 2.54 -14.30 -12.32
CA LEU A 46 2.72 -15.05 -11.09
C LEU A 46 2.85 -14.10 -9.87
N LEU A 47 3.62 -13.03 -10.01
CA LEU A 47 3.73 -12.00 -8.97
C LEU A 47 2.37 -11.33 -8.71
N GLU A 48 1.59 -11.04 -9.75
CA GLU A 48 0.22 -10.53 -9.62
C GLU A 48 -0.72 -11.56 -8.97
N TYR A 49 -0.59 -12.85 -9.30
CA TYR A 49 -1.39 -13.93 -8.69
C TYR A 49 -1.05 -14.17 -7.21
N MET A 50 0.23 -14.03 -6.84
CA MET A 50 0.69 -14.12 -5.46
C MET A 50 0.42 -12.82 -4.67
N ASP A 51 0.08 -11.73 -5.35
CA ASP A 51 -0.29 -10.47 -4.72
C ASP A 51 -1.72 -10.59 -4.16
N ASN A 52 -1.81 -10.95 -2.89
CA ASN A 52 -3.07 -11.09 -2.17
C ASN A 52 -3.60 -9.74 -1.66
N SER A 53 -3.12 -8.62 -2.21
CA SER A 53 -3.60 -7.28 -1.86
C SER A 53 -4.99 -7.04 -2.45
N VAL A 54 -5.95 -6.68 -1.60
CA VAL A 54 -7.29 -6.26 -2.02
C VAL A 54 -7.17 -4.93 -2.77
N LYS A 55 -7.27 -4.98 -4.10
CA LYS A 55 -7.13 -3.80 -4.99
C LYS A 55 -8.48 -3.31 -5.53
N ALA A 56 -9.53 -4.11 -5.47
CA ALA A 56 -10.83 -3.81 -6.05
C ALA A 56 -11.88 -3.52 -4.98
N ASP A 57 -12.66 -2.45 -5.18
CA ASP A 57 -13.79 -2.08 -4.33
C ASP A 57 -14.87 -3.20 -4.25
N SER A 58 -14.92 -4.10 -5.26
CA SER A 58 -15.85 -5.22 -5.34
C SER A 58 -15.56 -6.36 -4.36
N ASP A 59 -14.29 -6.61 -4.03
CA ASP A 59 -13.90 -7.73 -3.15
C ASP A 59 -14.31 -7.49 -1.69
N TYR A 60 -14.50 -6.22 -1.31
CA TYR A 60 -14.88 -5.83 0.05
C TYR A 60 -16.32 -6.21 0.41
N LEU A 61 -17.23 -6.19 -0.56
CA LEU A 61 -18.65 -6.55 -0.38
C LEU A 61 -18.84 -8.05 -0.17
N ASP A 62 -17.98 -8.87 -0.77
CA ASP A 62 -18.04 -10.33 -0.63
C ASP A 62 -17.41 -10.80 0.69
N LEU A 63 -16.43 -10.06 1.21
CA LEU A 63 -15.72 -10.36 2.45
C LEU A 63 -16.37 -9.76 3.70
N THR A 64 -17.11 -8.65 3.55
CA THR A 64 -17.70 -7.93 4.68
C THR A 64 -19.16 -7.59 4.38
N SER A 65 -20.05 -7.89 5.31
CA SER A 65 -21.48 -7.53 5.21
C SER A 65 -21.74 -6.04 5.52
N ALA A 66 -20.70 -5.22 5.60
CA ALA A 66 -20.77 -3.83 6.02
C ALA A 66 -20.64 -2.88 4.81
N PRO A 67 -21.35 -1.74 4.81
CA PRO A 67 -21.25 -0.78 3.73
C PRO A 67 -19.85 -0.16 3.68
N LEU A 68 -19.27 -0.08 2.47
CA LEU A 68 -18.04 0.66 2.24
C LEU A 68 -18.31 2.15 2.45
N LEU A 69 -17.71 2.73 3.49
CA LEU A 69 -17.90 4.14 3.82
C LEU A 69 -17.01 5.07 3.00
N THR A 70 -15.80 4.67 2.64
CA THR A 70 -14.90 5.47 1.80
C THR A 70 -13.70 4.63 1.36
N THR A 71 -13.02 5.07 0.31
CA THR A 71 -11.69 4.58 -0.07
C THR A 71 -10.70 5.73 0.04
N ILE A 72 -9.72 5.61 0.94
CA ILE A 72 -8.64 6.58 1.09
C ILE A 72 -7.44 6.05 0.33
N GLY A 73 -7.12 6.68 -0.81
CA GLY A 73 -5.94 6.33 -1.59
C GLY A 73 -4.64 6.49 -0.80
N ALA A 74 -3.56 5.87 -1.29
CA ALA A 74 -2.24 6.00 -0.68
C ALA A 74 -1.88 7.48 -0.51
N ILE A 75 -1.57 7.88 0.72
CA ILE A 75 -1.19 9.25 1.04
C ILE A 75 0.32 9.36 0.84
N PRO A 76 0.81 10.04 -0.22
CA PRO A 76 2.23 10.18 -0.45
C PRO A 76 2.87 10.96 0.71
N ASN A 77 4.09 10.56 1.10
CA ASN A 77 4.91 11.25 2.11
C ASN A 77 4.44 11.21 3.58
N LEU A 78 3.65 10.22 4.00
CA LEU A 78 3.46 9.90 5.43
C LEU A 78 4.76 9.39 6.07
N ARG A 79 5.66 10.31 6.42
CA ARG A 79 6.88 10.00 7.16
C ARG A 79 6.60 10.05 8.67
N PRO A 80 7.17 9.15 9.48
CA PRO A 80 7.19 9.30 10.93
C PRO A 80 7.78 10.67 11.30
N GLY A 81 7.00 11.50 12.01
CA GLY A 81 7.40 12.88 12.38
C GLY A 81 7.08 13.98 11.34
N GLY A 82 6.51 13.63 10.18
CA GLY A 82 5.95 14.60 9.24
C GLY A 82 4.55 15.08 9.66
N ASN A 83 3.99 16.05 8.94
CA ASN A 83 2.62 16.52 9.21
C ASN A 83 1.60 15.46 8.77
N GLN A 84 1.06 14.73 9.74
CA GLN A 84 0.08 13.66 9.50
C GLN A 84 -1.36 14.19 9.48
N VAL A 85 -1.58 15.47 9.77
CA VAL A 85 -2.88 16.14 9.70
C VAL A 85 -3.01 16.87 8.37
N TYR A 86 -3.05 16.09 7.28
CA TYR A 86 -3.06 16.60 5.91
C TYR A 86 -4.33 17.39 5.55
N VAL A 87 -5.44 17.20 6.27
CA VAL A 87 -6.63 18.06 6.09
C VAL A 87 -6.37 19.53 6.43
N VAL A 88 -5.32 19.81 7.22
CA VAL A 88 -4.88 21.17 7.56
C VAL A 88 -3.73 21.62 6.66
N SER A 89 -2.68 20.81 6.48
CA SER A 89 -1.53 21.23 5.66
C SER A 89 -1.82 21.25 4.17
N GLU A 90 -2.65 20.32 3.69
CA GLU A 90 -2.97 20.16 2.28
C GLU A 90 -4.49 20.02 2.09
N PRO A 91 -5.29 21.06 2.41
CA PRO A 91 -6.76 20.94 2.46
C PRO A 91 -7.40 20.61 1.11
N ARG A 92 -6.72 20.87 -0.01
CA ARG A 92 -7.18 20.60 -1.37
C ARG A 92 -6.65 19.28 -1.94
N SER A 93 -5.95 18.47 -1.14
CA SER A 93 -5.46 17.17 -1.57
C SER A 93 -6.60 16.16 -1.78
N PRO A 94 -6.45 15.17 -2.66
CA PRO A 94 -7.41 14.06 -2.80
C PRO A 94 -7.66 13.33 -1.47
N SER A 95 -6.63 13.15 -0.65
CA SER A 95 -6.75 12.52 0.66
C SER A 95 -7.60 13.34 1.63
N ALA A 96 -7.44 14.67 1.64
CA ALA A 96 -8.30 15.55 2.45
C ALA A 96 -9.77 15.46 2.01
N GLU A 97 -10.03 15.37 0.71
CA GLU A 97 -11.38 15.20 0.19
C GLU A 97 -11.98 13.83 0.55
N ALA A 98 -11.19 12.76 0.52
CA ALA A 98 -11.62 11.44 0.97
C ALA A 98 -12.07 11.45 2.46
N ILE A 99 -11.40 12.21 3.33
CA ILE A 99 -11.83 12.38 4.73
C ILE A 99 -13.14 13.19 4.83
N ARG A 100 -13.35 14.20 3.99
CA ARG A 100 -14.63 14.93 3.96
C ARG A 100 -15.78 14.05 3.48
N MET A 101 -15.51 13.21 2.48
CA MET A 101 -16.45 12.18 2.03
C MET A 101 -16.75 11.18 3.14
N LEU A 102 -15.74 10.70 3.87
CA LEU A 102 -15.93 9.82 5.02
C LEU A 102 -16.87 10.43 6.06
N ARG A 103 -16.68 11.71 6.40
CA ARG A 103 -17.58 12.44 7.31
C ARG A 103 -19.02 12.43 6.79
N ALA A 104 -19.22 12.80 5.53
CA ALA A 104 -20.56 12.84 4.93
C ALA A 104 -21.22 11.44 4.93
N ASN A 105 -20.46 10.40 4.57
CA ASN A 105 -20.96 9.04 4.54
C ASN A 105 -21.29 8.49 5.93
N LEU A 106 -20.56 8.89 6.97
CA LEU A 106 -20.92 8.59 8.36
C LEU A 106 -22.25 9.23 8.75
N GLU A 107 -22.50 10.49 8.37
CA GLU A 107 -23.76 11.19 8.61
C GLU A 107 -24.94 10.55 7.86
N PHE A 108 -24.72 10.06 6.64
CA PHE A 108 -25.72 9.27 5.91
C PHE A 108 -25.96 7.89 6.54
N ALA A 109 -24.90 7.19 6.94
CA ALA A 109 -24.98 5.85 7.53
C ALA A 109 -25.73 5.85 8.88
N SER A 110 -25.70 6.96 9.62
CA SER A 110 -26.47 7.10 10.86
C SER A 110 -27.96 7.39 10.64
N ALA A 111 -28.44 7.45 9.38
CA ALA A 111 -29.81 7.76 9.01
C ALA A 111 -30.31 9.07 9.66
N GLY A 112 -29.44 10.09 9.72
CA GLY A 112 -29.73 11.38 10.33
C GLY A 112 -29.70 11.38 11.87
N LYS A 113 -29.37 10.26 12.52
CA LYS A 113 -29.07 10.26 13.96
C LYS A 113 -27.67 10.81 14.20
N GLN A 114 -27.50 11.52 15.30
CA GLN A 114 -26.19 12.00 15.70
C GLN A 114 -25.33 10.80 16.13
N ILE A 115 -24.11 10.69 15.56
CA ILE A 115 -23.11 9.73 16.04
C ILE A 115 -22.39 10.36 17.23
N ASP A 116 -22.72 9.92 18.44
CA ASP A 116 -22.11 10.45 19.66
C ASP A 116 -20.76 9.78 19.98
N THR A 117 -20.51 8.58 19.46
CA THR A 117 -19.27 7.83 19.71
C THR A 117 -18.95 6.93 18.52
N LEU A 118 -17.69 6.99 18.08
CA LEU A 118 -17.18 6.21 16.95
C LEU A 118 -15.86 5.55 17.34
N ALA A 119 -15.77 4.23 17.18
CA ALA A 119 -14.53 3.48 17.30
C ALA A 119 -13.92 3.25 15.92
N ILE A 120 -12.63 3.57 15.75
CA ILE A 120 -11.88 3.34 14.52
C ILE A 120 -10.82 2.28 14.81
N THR A 121 -10.86 1.19 14.03
CA THR A 121 -9.94 0.06 14.16
C THR A 121 -9.44 -0.38 12.79
N SER A 122 -8.43 -1.24 12.76
CA SER A 122 -7.84 -1.78 11.55
C SER A 122 -7.45 -3.24 11.77
N SER A 123 -7.36 -4.01 10.69
CA SER A 123 -7.07 -5.45 10.75
C SER A 123 -5.61 -5.70 11.10
N SER A 124 -4.73 -4.81 10.63
CA SER A 124 -3.28 -4.92 10.79
C SER A 124 -2.65 -3.60 11.28
N PRO A 125 -1.50 -3.67 11.98
CA PRO A 125 -0.70 -2.49 12.28
C PRO A 125 -0.23 -1.80 11.00
N GLY A 126 -0.26 -0.46 10.98
CA GLY A 126 0.27 0.32 9.85
C GLY A 126 -0.76 0.69 8.77
N GLU A 127 -2.00 0.23 8.86
CA GLU A 127 -3.10 0.54 7.90
C GLU A 127 -3.64 1.98 8.00
N GLY A 128 -2.96 2.87 8.73
CA GLY A 128 -3.34 4.30 8.78
C GLY A 128 -4.47 4.66 9.74
N LYS A 129 -4.97 3.74 10.58
CA LYS A 129 -6.06 4.00 11.55
C LYS A 129 -5.87 5.29 12.36
N SER A 130 -4.68 5.50 12.93
CA SER A 130 -4.39 6.67 13.76
C SER A 130 -4.44 7.97 12.96
N THR A 131 -3.91 7.94 11.74
CA THR A 131 -3.91 9.07 10.80
C THR A 131 -5.32 9.42 10.35
N VAL A 132 -6.13 8.41 10.00
CA VAL A 132 -7.54 8.60 9.62
C VAL A 132 -8.33 9.19 10.79
N SER A 133 -8.18 8.64 12.01
CA SER A 133 -8.84 9.18 13.21
C SER A 133 -8.48 10.64 13.48
N ALA A 134 -7.21 11.02 13.35
CA ALA A 134 -6.74 12.38 13.56
C ALA A 134 -7.37 13.36 12.55
N ASN A 135 -7.32 13.03 11.27
CA ASN A 135 -7.86 13.89 10.21
C ASN A 135 -9.39 13.97 10.26
N LEU A 136 -10.07 12.85 10.53
CA LEU A 136 -11.52 12.83 10.70
C LEU A 136 -11.93 13.70 11.89
N ALA A 137 -11.23 13.62 13.02
CA ALA A 137 -11.52 14.46 14.18
C ALA A 137 -11.38 15.96 13.86
N VAL A 138 -10.36 16.34 13.10
CA VAL A 138 -10.17 17.72 12.65
C VAL A 138 -11.27 18.16 11.70
N VAL A 139 -11.68 17.33 10.75
CA VAL A 139 -12.76 17.63 9.81
C VAL A 139 -14.13 17.72 10.52
N MET A 140 -14.37 16.89 11.54
CA MET A 140 -15.55 17.01 12.41
C MET A 140 -15.52 18.34 13.19
N ALA A 141 -14.37 18.72 13.76
CA ALA A 141 -14.21 19.99 14.47
C ALA A 141 -14.38 21.21 13.55
N GLN A 142 -13.83 21.17 12.33
CA GLN A 142 -14.01 22.21 11.30
C GLN A 142 -15.47 22.37 10.88
N ALA A 143 -16.27 21.31 11.01
CA ALA A 143 -17.72 21.33 10.78
C ALA A 143 -18.51 21.98 11.94
N GLY A 144 -17.83 22.43 13.00
CA GLY A 144 -18.46 23.03 14.18
C GLY A 144 -18.89 22.02 15.24
N LEU A 145 -18.57 20.73 15.09
CA LEU A 145 -18.89 19.73 16.11
C LEU A 145 -17.90 19.80 17.27
N ARG A 146 -18.42 19.59 18.48
CA ARG A 146 -17.58 19.42 19.68
C ARG A 146 -16.95 18.03 19.66
N THR A 147 -15.77 17.93 19.09
CA THR A 147 -15.08 16.65 18.87
C THR A 147 -14.00 16.38 19.90
N ILE A 148 -14.03 15.19 20.50
CA ILE A 148 -12.94 14.66 21.33
C ILE A 148 -12.36 13.45 20.62
N LEU A 149 -11.04 13.43 20.44
CA LEU A 149 -10.30 12.28 19.94
C LEU A 149 -9.57 11.61 21.10
N VAL A 150 -9.82 10.32 21.29
CA VAL A 150 -9.19 9.52 22.35
C VAL A 150 -8.27 8.49 21.72
N ASP A 151 -6.99 8.49 22.12
CA ASP A 151 -6.05 7.43 21.75
C ASP A 151 -6.23 6.23 22.68
N ALA A 152 -7.01 5.24 22.24
CA ALA A 152 -7.24 3.99 22.96
C ALA A 152 -6.18 2.91 22.65
N ASP A 153 -5.18 3.18 21.80
CA ASP A 153 -4.06 2.26 21.54
C ASP A 153 -2.99 2.42 22.63
N LEU A 154 -3.20 1.74 23.76
CA LEU A 154 -2.28 1.81 24.90
C LEU A 154 -0.94 1.10 24.66
N ARG A 155 -0.82 0.30 23.59
CA ARG A 155 0.41 -0.45 23.28
C ARG A 155 1.38 0.38 22.46
N LYS A 156 0.89 1.11 21.46
CA LYS A 156 1.69 2.01 20.63
C LYS A 156 0.93 3.32 20.39
N PRO A 157 0.75 4.18 21.42
CA PRO A 157 0.03 5.43 21.27
C PRO A 157 0.75 6.36 20.28
N THR A 158 -0.02 7.02 19.43
CA THR A 158 0.48 7.80 18.30
C THR A 158 -0.17 9.18 18.16
N GLN A 159 -1.37 9.40 18.74
CA GLN A 159 -2.07 10.67 18.57
C GLN A 159 -1.27 11.85 19.14
N HIS A 160 -0.67 11.69 20.32
CA HIS A 160 0.19 12.72 20.91
C HIS A 160 1.35 13.13 20.00
N LYS A 161 1.91 12.19 19.21
CA LYS A 161 2.97 12.46 18.24
C LYS A 161 2.43 13.18 17.00
N ILE A 162 1.24 12.78 16.52
CA ILE A 162 0.57 13.42 15.38
C ILE A 162 0.28 14.89 15.69
N PHE A 163 -0.24 15.19 16.89
CA PHE A 163 -0.58 16.55 17.32
C PHE A 163 0.58 17.30 17.98
N SER A 164 1.76 16.68 18.11
CA SER A 164 2.94 17.26 18.78
C SER A 164 2.65 17.78 20.19
N ILE A 165 1.91 17.01 20.98
CA ILE A 165 1.56 17.32 22.38
C ILE A 165 2.24 16.34 23.36
N PRO A 166 2.46 16.75 24.63
CA PRO A 166 2.91 15.85 25.68
C PRO A 166 1.94 14.67 25.90
N ASN A 167 2.46 13.55 26.41
CA ASN A 167 1.69 12.35 26.74
C ASN A 167 1.94 11.89 28.19
N ASP A 168 2.26 12.83 29.08
CA ASP A 168 2.46 12.61 30.50
C ASP A 168 1.14 12.42 31.25
N ARG A 169 0.06 13.04 30.74
CA ARG A 169 -1.32 12.88 31.20
C ARG A 169 -2.18 12.43 30.02
N GLY A 170 -2.81 11.26 30.15
CA GLY A 170 -3.61 10.67 29.08
C GLY A 170 -4.55 9.60 29.61
N LEU A 171 -5.11 8.80 28.69
CA LEU A 171 -6.14 7.82 29.01
C LEU A 171 -5.71 6.83 30.11
N THR A 172 -4.48 6.33 30.08
CA THR A 172 -3.96 5.41 31.11
C THR A 172 -3.95 6.04 32.50
N ARG A 173 -3.54 7.32 32.63
CA ARG A 173 -3.54 8.00 33.93
C ARG A 173 -4.96 8.24 34.41
N LEU A 174 -5.87 8.67 33.52
CA LEU A 174 -7.28 8.86 33.84
C LEU A 174 -7.93 7.58 34.38
N LEU A 175 -7.61 6.42 33.80
CA LEU A 175 -8.17 5.13 34.23
C LEU A 175 -7.55 4.59 35.53
N THR A 176 -6.30 4.94 35.82
CA THR A 176 -5.58 4.44 37.02
C THR A 176 -5.69 5.37 38.22
N HIS A 177 -5.96 6.65 38.01
CA HIS A 177 -6.06 7.70 39.02
C HIS A 177 -7.34 8.53 38.80
N PRO A 178 -8.54 7.93 38.92
CA PRO A 178 -9.81 8.59 38.58
C PRO A 178 -10.15 9.80 39.46
N ASP A 179 -9.59 9.86 40.67
CA ASP A 179 -9.81 10.96 41.62
C ASP A 179 -8.92 12.19 41.33
N GLU A 180 -7.92 12.05 40.46
CA GLU A 180 -7.04 13.14 40.06
C GLU A 180 -7.79 14.07 39.09
N ARG A 181 -8.18 15.26 39.56
CA ARG A 181 -8.84 16.25 38.71
C ARG A 181 -7.90 16.71 37.59
N TRP A 182 -8.41 16.72 36.36
CA TRP A 182 -7.71 17.26 35.20
C TRP A 182 -7.43 18.76 35.39
N GLN A 183 -6.22 19.09 35.80
CA GLN A 183 -5.71 20.46 35.76
C GLN A 183 -5.09 20.65 34.38
N GLY A 184 -5.81 21.33 33.48
CA GLY A 184 -5.32 21.60 32.13
C GLY A 184 -3.98 22.34 32.19
N SER A 185 -3.04 21.95 31.34
CA SER A 185 -1.88 22.81 31.03
C SER A 185 -2.43 24.06 30.33
N ALA A 186 -2.27 25.21 30.98
CA ALA A 186 -2.53 26.52 30.41
C ALA A 186 -1.63 26.78 29.19
#